data_AF-A1CIN7-F1
#
_entry.id   AF-A1CIN7-F1
#
_cell.length_a   1.000
_cell.length_b   1.000
_cell.length_c   1.000
_cell.angle_alpha   90.00
_cell.angle_beta   90.00
_cell.angle_gamma   90.00
#
_symmetry.space_group_name_H-M   'P 1'
#
loop_
_entity.id
_entity.type
_entity.pdbx_description
1 polymer ?
#
loop_
_entity_poly.entity_id
_entity_poly.type
_entity_poly.pdbx_seq_one_letter_code
_entity_poly.pdbx_strand_id
1 'polypeptide(L)'
;MLNTASRRACASIPRPKNLQCHQTFSTRSTSHRFRPLNSTGTFPPNRHPQNPLRLSGHGRPQTRHVSFAHRMKHGYQEASKGIWRKNPILLPLAIISVVGASAIFAYISYVEVTRVGPQYHKFPPPVAEALRTAVYYTEIDLNPPKALKAYKEALRNAVELGMHPFSDEMIGIHLQVAMMLEKAGLAKPAIQVLERSKTECLKWVEEGRMRTQDAQKAETEADKKPEKIQIDDSEVLATDEKMKELAEYEERQRDKVLKKVVGINMRLAELYASDYIQDEKKAEACQEAAVELSLKELHRRQALGLPVGTASTGDDRSAWLSLTEMASSLSELAHTYLQQGKNELALPLLLRALDMLRTDEGKNPTCKQVTLMADVATAITGELHKNTPSPGSAAAPQQLIDSGKQWAQKALDVAARLQPPVRDEECDMSCVAAMHSLGEIAHLQGKRKEAEKYWLEARSLAKGLGFDEGVVLVDEALAQLKK
;
A
#
# COMPACT_ATOMS: atom_id res chain seq x y z
N MET A 1 -2.32 0.14 3.07
CA MET A 1 -2.02 0.06 4.51
C MET A 1 -1.42 -1.30 4.86
N LEU A 2 -2.11 -2.44 4.67
CA LEU A 2 -1.47 -3.75 4.84
C LEU A 2 -0.32 -4.01 3.84
N ASN A 3 -0.49 -3.67 2.55
CA ASN A 3 0.61 -3.78 1.56
C ASN A 3 1.77 -2.79 1.77
N THR A 4 1.62 -1.74 2.59
CA THR A 4 2.69 -0.79 2.91
C THR A 4 3.44 -1.19 4.17
N ALA A 5 2.76 -1.83 5.15
CA ALA A 5 3.40 -2.52 6.27
C ALA A 5 4.26 -3.71 5.79
N SER A 6 3.82 -4.39 4.72
CA SER A 6 4.54 -5.49 4.07
C SER A 6 5.92 -5.13 3.49
N ARG A 7 6.35 -3.86 3.46
CA ARG A 7 7.67 -3.47 2.93
C ARG A 7 8.81 -3.60 3.96
N ARG A 8 8.55 -4.17 5.14
CA ARG A 8 9.54 -4.36 6.21
C ARG A 8 9.54 -5.77 6.79
N ALA A 9 9.09 -6.77 6.05
CA ALA A 9 9.12 -8.17 6.51
C ALA A 9 10.51 -8.80 6.22
N CYS A 10 11.59 -8.22 6.76
CA CYS A 10 12.85 -8.95 6.82
C CYS A 10 12.76 -9.95 7.97
N ALA A 11 13.40 -11.11 7.84
CA ALA A 11 13.56 -12.02 8.97
C ALA A 11 14.13 -11.25 10.16
N SER A 12 13.47 -11.37 11.31
CA SER A 12 13.80 -10.56 12.47
C SER A 12 15.14 -11.02 13.05
N ILE A 13 16.17 -10.22 12.83
CA ILE A 13 17.45 -10.39 13.48
C ILE A 13 17.35 -9.74 14.86
N PRO A 14 17.60 -10.46 15.97
CA PRO A 14 17.61 -9.85 17.30
C PRO A 14 18.70 -8.77 17.34
N ARG A 15 18.29 -7.53 17.60
CA ARG A 15 19.23 -6.39 17.67
C ARG A 15 20.10 -6.49 18.93
N PRO A 16 21.42 -6.25 18.84
CA PRO A 16 22.22 -5.99 20.02
C PRO A 16 21.73 -4.72 20.73
N LYS A 17 21.69 -4.74 22.07
CA LYS A 17 21.12 -3.69 22.94
C LYS A 17 21.76 -2.30 22.83
N ASN A 18 22.79 -2.11 22.02
CA ASN A 18 23.51 -0.86 21.87
C ASN A 18 23.78 -0.58 20.41
N LEU A 19 22.82 0.02 19.70
CA LEU A 19 23.05 0.82 18.49
C LEU A 19 21.74 1.55 18.13
N GLN A 20 21.50 2.69 18.77
CA GLN A 20 20.60 3.72 18.25
C GLN A 20 21.35 4.43 17.12
N CYS A 21 21.10 4.03 15.87
CA CYS A 21 21.62 4.77 14.72
C CYS A 21 20.53 5.71 14.21
N HIS A 22 20.74 7.01 14.45
CA HIS A 22 19.96 8.10 13.87
C HIS A 22 20.10 8.09 12.35
N GLN A 23 19.01 7.86 11.62
CA GLN A 23 18.94 8.22 10.21
C GLN A 23 18.08 9.47 10.03
N THR A 24 18.75 10.60 9.87
CA THR A 24 18.17 11.86 9.42
C THR A 24 17.94 11.81 7.91
N PHE A 25 16.70 11.87 7.46
CA PHE A 25 16.40 12.14 6.04
C PHE A 25 16.76 13.59 5.71
N SER A 26 17.85 13.77 4.95
CA SER A 26 18.28 15.04 4.40
C SER A 26 17.54 15.34 3.10
N THR A 27 16.65 16.35 3.10
CA THR A 27 15.98 16.85 1.90
C THR A 27 16.78 18.01 1.32
N ARG A 28 17.53 17.76 0.23
CA ARG A 28 18.22 18.81 -0.50
C ARG A 28 17.32 19.36 -1.62
N SER A 29 16.72 20.52 -1.35
CA SER A 29 16.04 21.36 -2.32
C SER A 29 17.06 22.03 -3.25
N THR A 30 16.81 21.99 -4.57
CA THR A 30 17.50 22.84 -5.54
C THR A 30 16.47 23.73 -6.21
N SER A 31 16.67 25.04 -6.08
CA SER A 31 15.87 26.09 -6.68
C SER A 31 16.67 26.73 -7.81
N HIS A 32 16.03 26.99 -8.95
CA HIS A 32 16.55 27.93 -9.92
C HIS A 32 15.44 28.88 -10.38
N ARG A 33 15.57 30.14 -9.96
CA ARG A 33 14.89 31.32 -10.50
C ARG A 33 15.47 31.65 -11.87
N PHE A 34 14.65 32.14 -12.81
CA PHE A 34 15.01 33.30 -13.66
C PHE A 34 13.74 34.03 -14.15
N ARG A 35 13.81 35.36 -14.10
CA ARG A 35 13.00 36.45 -14.71
C ARG A 35 14.07 37.36 -15.42
N PRO A 36 13.80 38.44 -16.20
CA PRO A 36 12.54 39.05 -16.72
C PRO A 36 12.62 39.82 -18.09
N LEU A 37 11.54 40.59 -18.41
CA LEU A 37 11.39 41.91 -19.11
C LEU A 37 11.52 41.98 -20.68
N ASN A 38 10.46 42.35 -21.45
CA ASN A 38 9.82 43.66 -21.76
C ASN A 38 10.51 44.48 -22.88
N SER A 39 9.77 44.90 -23.93
CA SER A 39 9.66 46.31 -24.39
C SER A 39 8.80 46.48 -25.66
N THR A 40 8.05 47.58 -25.63
CA THR A 40 7.11 48.26 -26.53
C THR A 40 7.72 48.96 -27.77
N GLY A 41 6.88 49.34 -28.74
CA GLY A 41 7.13 50.47 -29.66
C GLY A 41 6.34 50.45 -30.98
N THR A 42 5.09 50.93 -31.05
CA THR A 42 4.61 52.20 -31.66
C THR A 42 4.76 52.42 -33.19
N PHE A 43 3.59 52.61 -33.84
CA PHE A 43 3.17 53.25 -35.13
C PHE A 43 4.00 54.45 -35.67
N PRO A 44 3.72 55.12 -36.85
CA PRO A 44 2.69 55.00 -37.94
C PRO A 44 3.33 55.26 -39.37
N PRO A 45 2.75 55.97 -40.40
CA PRO A 45 1.39 56.07 -40.99
C PRO A 45 1.30 55.91 -42.56
N ASN A 46 0.08 55.59 -43.05
CA ASN A 46 -0.73 56.28 -44.09
C ASN A 46 -0.21 56.57 -45.52
N ARG A 47 -0.96 56.16 -46.56
CA ARG A 47 -1.52 57.02 -47.65
C ARG A 47 -2.18 56.22 -48.80
N HIS A 48 -3.47 56.46 -49.01
CA HIS A 48 -4.17 56.38 -50.31
C HIS A 48 -3.65 57.51 -51.24
N PRO A 49 -3.75 57.46 -52.61
CA PRO A 49 -5.06 57.47 -53.28
C PRO A 49 -5.15 57.00 -54.78
N GLN A 50 -6.38 57.10 -55.31
CA GLN A 50 -6.77 57.47 -56.70
C GLN A 50 -6.84 56.45 -57.86
N ASN A 51 -8.07 56.34 -58.38
CA ASN A 51 -8.51 55.88 -59.72
C ASN A 51 -8.00 56.80 -60.86
N PRO A 52 -7.89 56.37 -62.14
CA PRO A 52 -9.06 56.42 -63.05
C PRO A 52 -9.14 55.38 -64.21
N LEU A 53 -10.40 55.07 -64.56
CA LEU A 53 -11.01 54.82 -65.90
C LEU A 53 -10.14 54.42 -67.12
N ARG A 54 -10.53 53.33 -67.82
CA ARG A 54 -11.09 53.38 -69.19
C ARG A 54 -11.49 51.99 -69.74
N LEU A 55 -12.48 52.04 -70.64
CA LEU A 55 -13.24 50.97 -71.28
C LEU A 55 -12.44 50.05 -72.21
N SER A 56 -12.90 48.80 -72.30
CA SER A 56 -13.44 48.10 -73.49
C SER A 56 -12.84 46.71 -73.74
N GLY A 57 -13.73 45.76 -74.05
CA GLY A 57 -13.38 44.58 -74.84
C GLY A 57 -13.57 43.22 -74.16
N HIS A 58 -14.82 42.76 -74.14
CA HIS A 58 -15.25 41.37 -74.30
C HIS A 58 -14.27 40.24 -73.95
N GLY A 59 -14.60 39.56 -72.85
CA GLY A 59 -14.29 38.17 -72.63
C GLY A 59 -14.95 37.76 -71.32
N ARG A 60 -15.95 36.87 -71.37
CA ARG A 60 -16.35 36.13 -70.17
C ARG A 60 -15.30 35.03 -69.96
N PRO A 61 -14.37 35.10 -69.00
CA PRO A 61 -13.86 33.88 -68.43
C PRO A 61 -14.93 33.40 -67.46
N GLN A 62 -15.48 32.22 -67.72
CA GLN A 62 -16.23 31.48 -66.73
C GLN A 62 -15.35 31.35 -65.47
N THR A 63 -15.67 32.12 -64.43
CA THR A 63 -15.11 31.91 -63.10
C THR A 63 -15.72 30.63 -62.57
N ARG A 64 -15.05 29.49 -62.82
CA ARG A 64 -15.28 28.29 -62.01
C ARG A 64 -15.00 28.69 -60.58
N HIS A 65 -16.04 28.68 -59.74
CA HIS A 65 -15.89 28.82 -58.29
C HIS A 65 -15.06 27.63 -57.82
N VAL A 66 -13.75 27.84 -57.77
CA VAL A 66 -12.84 26.91 -57.12
C VAL A 66 -13.31 26.82 -55.67
N SER A 67 -13.73 25.63 -55.28
CA SER A 67 -14.11 25.31 -53.90
C SER A 67 -13.11 25.93 -52.93
N PHE A 68 -13.61 26.49 -51.82
CA PHE A 68 -12.78 27.11 -50.77
C PHE A 68 -11.57 26.25 -50.40
N ALA A 69 -11.75 24.93 -50.36
CA ALA A 69 -10.69 23.95 -50.10
C ALA A 69 -9.55 23.97 -51.13
N HIS A 70 -9.87 24.09 -52.43
CA HIS A 70 -8.85 24.15 -53.48
C HIS A 70 -8.08 25.47 -53.46
N ARG A 71 -8.74 26.59 -53.17
CA ARG A 71 -8.09 27.91 -53.03
C ARG A 71 -7.16 27.93 -51.81
N MET A 72 -7.61 27.35 -50.71
CA MET A 72 -6.82 27.15 -49.50
C MET A 72 -5.56 26.31 -49.80
N LYS A 73 -5.71 25.18 -50.48
CA LYS A 73 -4.59 24.28 -50.85
C LYS A 73 -3.53 24.97 -51.72
N HIS A 74 -3.94 25.73 -52.75
CA HIS A 74 -3.00 26.45 -53.61
C HIS A 74 -2.28 27.58 -52.85
N GLY A 75 -3.02 28.32 -52.01
CA GLY A 75 -2.44 29.38 -51.17
C GLY A 75 -1.37 28.85 -50.20
N TYR A 76 -1.60 27.69 -49.56
CA TYR A 76 -0.58 27.06 -48.72
C TYR A 76 0.65 26.59 -49.49
N GLN A 77 0.48 26.08 -50.72
CA GLN A 77 1.60 25.63 -51.56
C GLN A 77 2.46 26.78 -52.09
N GLU A 78 1.86 27.92 -52.43
CA GLU A 78 2.61 29.11 -52.86
C GLU A 78 3.27 29.82 -51.66
N ALA A 79 2.56 29.94 -50.54
CA ALA A 79 3.09 30.54 -49.32
C ALA A 79 4.26 29.73 -48.71
N SER A 80 4.16 28.40 -48.70
CA SER A 80 5.20 27.52 -48.13
C SER A 80 6.54 27.63 -48.86
N LYS A 81 6.55 27.67 -50.20
CA LYS A 81 7.77 27.77 -51.01
C LYS A 81 8.51 29.11 -50.79
N GLY A 82 7.75 30.20 -50.63
CA GLY A 82 8.31 31.53 -50.41
C GLY A 82 8.87 31.74 -49.00
N ILE A 83 8.22 31.15 -47.99
CA ILE A 83 8.59 31.33 -46.58
C ILE A 83 9.82 30.47 -46.21
N TRP A 84 9.94 29.25 -46.77
CA TRP A 84 11.08 28.36 -46.53
C TRP A 84 12.43 28.97 -46.94
N ARG A 85 12.44 29.75 -48.03
CA ARG A 85 13.66 30.43 -48.50
C ARG A 85 14.03 31.65 -47.67
N LYS A 86 13.05 32.35 -47.11
CA LYS A 86 13.27 33.59 -46.34
C LYS A 86 13.68 33.32 -44.90
N ASN A 87 13.16 32.26 -44.28
CA ASN A 87 13.41 31.92 -42.87
C ASN A 87 13.74 30.42 -42.70
N PRO A 88 14.89 29.96 -43.19
CA PRO A 88 15.24 28.53 -43.21
C PRO A 88 15.44 27.92 -41.80
N ILE A 89 15.75 28.75 -40.80
CA ILE A 89 15.98 28.31 -39.40
C ILE A 89 14.73 28.50 -38.55
N LEU A 90 14.01 29.61 -38.73
CA LEU A 90 12.89 29.98 -37.86
C LEU A 90 11.66 29.10 -38.10
N LEU A 91 11.40 28.70 -39.34
CA LEU A 91 10.24 27.90 -39.71
C LEU A 91 10.29 26.45 -39.16
N PRO A 92 11.39 25.68 -39.27
CA PRO A 92 11.44 24.35 -38.65
C PRO A 92 11.35 24.44 -37.12
N LEU A 93 11.93 25.46 -36.49
CA LEU A 93 11.76 25.72 -35.05
C LEU A 93 10.30 25.97 -34.67
N ALA A 94 9.57 26.77 -35.46
CA ALA A 94 8.15 27.02 -35.23
C ALA A 94 7.31 25.74 -35.37
N ILE A 95 7.61 24.89 -36.37
CA ILE A 95 6.91 23.61 -36.56
C ILE A 95 7.20 22.66 -35.39
N ILE A 96 8.46 22.52 -34.98
CA ILE A 96 8.84 21.70 -33.82
C ILE A 96 8.17 22.21 -32.54
N SER A 97 8.08 23.52 -32.37
CA SER A 97 7.40 24.14 -31.22
C SER A 97 5.90 23.82 -31.19
N VAL A 98 5.20 23.94 -32.33
CA VAL A 98 3.77 23.61 -32.42
C VAL A 98 3.52 22.12 -32.21
N VAL A 99 4.33 21.26 -32.84
CA VAL A 99 4.24 19.80 -32.65
C VAL A 99 4.54 19.43 -31.20
N GLY A 100 5.59 19.98 -30.61
CA GLY A 100 5.95 19.79 -29.21
C GLY A 100 4.86 20.23 -28.25
N ALA A 101 4.27 21.42 -28.45
CA ALA A 101 3.16 21.92 -27.64
C ALA A 101 1.92 21.02 -27.75
N SER A 102 1.58 20.56 -28.97
CA SER A 102 0.46 19.65 -29.18
C SER A 102 0.68 18.26 -28.56
N ALA A 103 1.91 17.74 -28.60
CA ALA A 103 2.28 16.49 -27.94
C ALA A 103 2.22 16.60 -26.41
N ILE A 104 2.72 17.71 -25.84
CA ILE A 104 2.63 17.99 -24.40
C ILE A 104 1.16 18.11 -23.97
N PHE A 105 0.33 18.83 -24.74
CA PHE A 105 -1.09 18.94 -24.45
C PHE A 105 -1.79 17.58 -24.50
N ALA A 106 -1.54 16.78 -25.55
CA ALA A 106 -2.09 15.43 -25.66
C ALA A 106 -1.63 14.53 -24.50
N TYR A 107 -0.38 14.65 -24.05
CA TYR A 107 0.13 13.94 -22.88
C TYR A 107 -0.57 14.37 -21.58
N ILE A 108 -0.76 15.68 -21.36
CA ILE A 108 -1.49 16.18 -20.19
C ILE A 108 -2.94 15.69 -20.21
N SER A 109 -3.64 15.77 -21.35
CA SER A 109 -5.00 15.25 -21.50
C SER A 109 -5.06 13.73 -21.28
N TYR A 110 -4.07 12.98 -21.77
CA TYR A 110 -3.97 11.55 -21.54
C TYR A 110 -3.78 11.23 -20.06
N VAL A 111 -2.90 11.93 -19.34
CA VAL A 111 -2.67 11.73 -17.90
C VAL A 111 -3.92 12.08 -17.09
N GLU A 112 -4.62 13.17 -17.43
CA GLU A 112 -5.85 13.57 -16.74
C GLU A 112 -6.94 12.49 -16.87
N VAL A 113 -7.17 11.99 -18.09
CA VAL A 113 -8.19 10.96 -18.36
C VAL A 113 -7.79 9.60 -17.78
N THR A 114 -6.52 9.22 -17.87
CA THR A 114 -6.09 7.86 -17.50
C THR A 114 -5.62 7.73 -16.05
N ARG A 115 -5.18 8.80 -15.39
CA ARG A 115 -4.67 8.74 -14.02
C ARG A 115 -5.53 9.48 -13.01
N VAL A 116 -6.05 10.67 -13.34
CA VAL A 116 -6.81 11.51 -12.39
C VAL A 116 -8.29 11.14 -12.35
N GLY A 117 -8.93 10.95 -13.52
CA GLY A 117 -10.33 10.51 -13.63
C GLY A 117 -10.67 9.24 -12.84
N PRO A 118 -9.93 8.12 -13.01
CA PRO A 118 -10.25 6.87 -12.34
C PRO A 118 -9.95 6.86 -10.84
N GLN A 119 -9.19 7.80 -10.28
CA GLN A 119 -8.92 7.79 -8.84
C GLN A 119 -10.08 8.37 -8.01
N TYR A 120 -10.90 9.25 -8.61
CA TYR A 120 -11.99 9.95 -7.91
C TYR A 120 -13.39 9.69 -8.46
N HIS A 121 -13.56 8.84 -9.48
CA HIS A 121 -14.89 8.53 -10.03
C HIS A 121 -15.89 7.95 -9.02
N LYS A 122 -15.39 7.37 -7.91
CA LYS A 122 -16.21 6.83 -6.81
C LYS A 122 -16.79 7.92 -5.92
N PHE A 123 -16.22 9.12 -5.97
CA PHE A 123 -16.67 10.25 -5.19
C PHE A 123 -17.58 11.14 -6.05
N PRO A 124 -18.67 11.68 -5.48
CA PRO A 124 -19.42 12.73 -6.15
C PRO A 124 -18.52 13.91 -6.52
N PRO A 125 -18.80 14.64 -7.62
CA PRO A 125 -17.97 15.76 -8.09
C PRO A 125 -17.54 16.77 -7.01
N PRO A 126 -18.42 17.25 -6.10
CA PRO A 126 -18.00 18.22 -5.06
C PRO A 126 -17.08 17.62 -3.99
N VAL A 127 -17.19 16.32 -3.71
CA VAL A 127 -16.29 15.62 -2.78
C VAL A 127 -14.93 15.43 -3.45
N ALA A 128 -14.93 15.01 -4.72
CA ALA A 128 -13.71 14.83 -5.50
C ALA A 128 -12.89 16.12 -5.62
N GLU A 129 -13.52 17.27 -5.84
CA GLU A 129 -12.83 18.56 -5.95
C GLU A 129 -12.14 18.97 -4.65
N ALA A 130 -12.84 18.86 -3.52
CA ALA A 130 -12.25 19.10 -2.20
C ALA A 130 -11.09 18.13 -1.91
N LEU A 131 -11.23 16.85 -2.28
CA LEU A 131 -10.17 15.85 -2.10
C LEU A 131 -8.94 16.11 -2.98
N ARG A 132 -9.10 16.57 -4.23
CA ARG A 132 -7.94 16.97 -5.07
C ARG A 132 -7.15 18.08 -4.39
N THR A 133 -7.84 19.07 -3.82
CA THR A 133 -7.20 20.16 -3.07
C THR A 133 -6.48 19.63 -1.82
N ALA A 134 -7.11 18.71 -1.08
CA ALA A 134 -6.51 18.11 0.10
C ALA A 134 -5.24 17.28 -0.23
N VAL A 135 -5.29 16.49 -1.30
CA VAL A 135 -4.16 15.69 -1.78
C VAL A 135 -3.04 16.57 -2.31
N TYR A 136 -3.34 17.67 -3.00
CA TYR A 136 -2.34 18.67 -3.41
C TYR A 136 -1.54 19.17 -2.21
N TYR A 137 -2.21 19.56 -1.12
CA TYR A 137 -1.56 20.03 0.10
C TYR A 137 -0.97 18.90 0.98
N THR A 138 -1.10 17.64 0.56
CA THR A 138 -0.51 16.48 1.24
C THR A 138 0.74 15.98 0.51
N GLU A 139 0.70 15.92 -0.83
CA GLU A 139 1.75 15.31 -1.66
C GLU A 139 2.65 16.33 -2.36
N ILE A 140 2.12 17.50 -2.74
CA ILE A 140 2.85 18.48 -3.56
C ILE A 140 3.40 19.60 -2.69
N ASP A 141 2.54 20.29 -1.94
CA ASP A 141 2.92 21.37 -1.03
C ASP A 141 2.43 21.03 0.38
N LEU A 142 3.26 20.34 1.17
CA LEU A 142 2.87 19.81 2.48
C LEU A 142 2.46 20.94 3.43
N ASN A 143 1.14 21.17 3.53
CA ASN A 143 0.54 22.21 4.35
C ASN A 143 -0.63 21.62 5.16
N PRO A 144 -0.36 21.11 6.39
CA PRO A 144 -1.36 20.39 7.17
C PRO A 144 -2.61 21.20 7.49
N PRO A 145 -2.53 22.50 7.87
CA PRO A 145 -3.73 23.31 8.12
C PRO A 145 -4.65 23.43 6.90
N LYS A 146 -4.07 23.69 5.71
CA LYS A 146 -4.85 23.80 4.46
C LYS A 146 -5.42 22.45 4.02
N ALA A 147 -4.61 21.39 4.10
CA ALA A 147 -5.04 20.03 3.80
C ALA A 147 -6.21 19.62 4.71
N LEU A 148 -6.10 19.84 6.02
CA LEU A 148 -7.18 19.54 6.98
C LEU A 148 -8.46 20.31 6.68
N LYS A 149 -8.37 21.57 6.26
CA LYS A 149 -9.55 22.35 5.87
C LYS A 149 -10.26 21.70 4.68
N ALA A 150 -9.51 21.33 3.64
CA ALA A 150 -10.04 20.67 2.46
C ALA A 150 -10.59 19.26 2.75
N TYR A 151 -9.94 18.47 3.62
CA TYR A 151 -10.48 17.17 4.05
C TYR A 151 -11.79 17.31 4.85
N LYS A 152 -11.88 18.30 5.74
CA LYS A 152 -13.13 18.57 6.48
C LYS A 152 -14.27 18.98 5.55
N GLU A 153 -13.97 19.77 4.53
CA GLU A 153 -14.93 20.15 3.49
C GLU A 153 -15.39 18.93 2.69
N ALA A 154 -14.47 18.06 2.27
CA ALA A 154 -14.81 16.80 1.60
C ALA A 154 -15.74 15.92 2.44
N LEU A 155 -15.46 15.76 3.74
CA LEU A 155 -16.30 14.97 4.65
C LEU A 155 -17.69 15.58 4.84
N ARG A 156 -17.81 16.91 4.92
CA ARG A 156 -19.11 17.60 5.00
C ARG A 156 -19.94 17.37 3.74
N ASN A 157 -19.33 17.61 2.57
CA ASN A 157 -19.99 17.41 1.28
C ASN A 157 -20.44 15.95 1.12
N ALA A 158 -19.64 14.99 1.60
CA ALA A 158 -19.99 13.57 1.53
C ALA A 158 -21.20 13.23 2.40
N VAL A 159 -21.28 13.77 3.62
CA VAL A 159 -22.45 13.60 4.51
C VAL A 159 -23.69 14.27 3.94
N GLU A 160 -23.57 15.48 3.39
CA GLU A 160 -24.68 16.20 2.77
C GLU A 160 -25.25 15.47 1.55
N LEU A 161 -24.40 14.75 0.81
CA LEU A 161 -24.80 13.92 -0.33
C LEU A 161 -25.25 12.51 0.06
N GLY A 162 -25.39 12.22 1.35
CA GLY A 162 -25.89 10.94 1.85
C GLY A 162 -24.93 9.76 1.62
N MET A 163 -23.62 10.00 1.50
CA MET A 163 -22.65 8.91 1.44
C MET A 163 -22.68 8.13 2.76
N HIS A 164 -22.66 6.80 2.66
CA HIS A 164 -22.67 5.94 3.83
C HIS A 164 -21.44 6.22 4.73
N PRO A 165 -21.58 6.55 6.02
CA PRO A 165 -20.48 6.98 6.88
C PRO A 165 -19.33 5.97 7.02
N PHE A 166 -19.65 4.68 6.92
CA PHE A 166 -18.69 3.58 7.01
C PHE A 166 -18.39 2.92 5.65
N SER A 167 -18.62 3.64 4.54
CA SER A 167 -18.17 3.18 3.22
C SER A 167 -16.63 3.15 3.11
N ASP A 168 -16.09 2.37 2.17
CA ASP A 168 -14.64 2.31 1.88
C ASP A 168 -14.08 3.71 1.58
N GLU A 169 -14.87 4.52 0.87
CA GLU A 169 -14.58 5.90 0.49
C GLU A 169 -14.46 6.81 1.71
N MET A 170 -15.46 6.79 2.60
CA MET A 170 -15.48 7.64 3.81
C MET A 170 -14.34 7.29 4.77
N ILE A 171 -14.16 6.01 5.06
CA ILE A 171 -13.05 5.53 5.90
C ILE A 171 -11.72 5.86 5.22
N GLY A 172 -11.65 5.73 3.89
CA GLY A 172 -10.49 6.15 3.11
C GLY A 172 -10.08 7.60 3.36
N ILE A 173 -11.02 8.54 3.48
CA ILE A 173 -10.73 9.95 3.79
C ILE A 173 -10.13 10.07 5.21
N HIS A 174 -10.69 9.39 6.21
CA HIS A 174 -10.13 9.39 7.57
C HIS A 174 -8.69 8.86 7.62
N LEU A 175 -8.42 7.78 6.89
CA LEU A 175 -7.09 7.20 6.76
C LEU A 175 -6.10 8.14 6.06
N GLN A 176 -6.55 8.87 5.02
CA GLN A 176 -5.75 9.89 4.34
C GLN A 176 -5.42 11.08 5.24
N VAL A 177 -6.36 11.51 6.08
CA VAL A 177 -6.10 12.55 7.09
C VAL A 177 -5.02 12.11 8.07
N ALA A 178 -5.10 10.89 8.59
CA ALA A 178 -4.07 10.34 9.47
C ALA A 178 -2.70 10.25 8.79
N MET A 179 -2.65 9.78 7.54
CA MET A 179 -1.42 9.72 6.75
C MET A 179 -0.80 11.10 6.51
N MET A 180 -1.62 12.11 6.19
CA MET A 180 -1.15 13.49 6.01
C MET A 180 -0.56 14.05 7.31
N LEU A 181 -1.21 13.81 8.45
CA LEU A 181 -0.70 14.22 9.76
C LEU A 181 0.64 13.55 10.08
N GLU A 182 0.78 12.27 9.75
CA GLU A 182 2.03 11.55 9.92
C GLU A 182 3.15 12.12 9.03
N LYS A 183 2.88 12.38 7.74
CA LYS A 183 3.84 13.04 6.83
C LYS A 183 4.29 14.40 7.35
N ALA A 184 3.41 15.11 8.07
CA ALA A 184 3.71 16.37 8.73
C ALA A 184 4.52 16.25 10.03
N GLY A 185 4.88 15.03 10.46
CA GLY A 185 5.52 14.77 11.76
C GLY A 185 4.58 14.88 12.95
N LEU A 186 3.27 14.99 12.72
CA LEU A 186 2.24 15.12 13.75
C LEU A 186 1.70 13.74 14.18
N ALA A 187 2.57 12.91 14.76
CA ALA A 187 2.24 11.54 15.15
C ALA A 187 1.08 11.47 16.16
N LYS A 188 1.05 12.34 17.18
CA LYS A 188 -0.01 12.35 18.21
C LYS A 188 -1.40 12.65 17.61
N PRO A 189 -1.60 13.71 16.81
CA PRO A 189 -2.84 13.91 16.08
C PRO A 189 -3.22 12.75 15.15
N ALA A 190 -2.25 12.14 14.45
CA ALA A 190 -2.51 10.99 13.58
C ALA A 190 -3.07 9.80 14.38
N ILE A 191 -2.46 9.48 15.53
CA ILE A 191 -2.94 8.45 16.46
C ILE A 191 -4.37 8.76 16.91
N GLN A 192 -4.67 10.00 17.31
CA GLN A 192 -6.01 10.38 17.76
C GLN A 192 -7.08 10.15 16.68
N VAL A 193 -6.79 10.49 15.42
CA VAL A 193 -7.70 10.25 14.30
C VAL A 193 -7.91 8.74 14.10
N LEU A 194 -6.84 7.95 14.11
CA LEU A 194 -6.91 6.50 13.92
C LEU A 194 -7.64 5.78 15.06
N GLU A 195 -7.35 6.12 16.32
CA GLU A 195 -8.04 5.56 17.49
C GLU A 195 -9.53 5.85 17.44
N ARG A 196 -9.89 7.11 17.13
CA ARG A 196 -11.30 7.50 17.01
C ARG A 196 -11.99 6.72 15.89
N SER A 197 -11.40 6.68 14.70
CA SER A 197 -11.96 5.95 13.56
C SER A 197 -12.09 4.46 13.86
N LYS A 198 -11.10 3.86 14.53
CA LYS A 198 -11.15 2.47 14.99
C LYS A 198 -12.34 2.21 15.90
N THR A 199 -12.51 3.03 16.95
CA THR A 199 -13.58 2.87 17.93
C THR A 199 -14.96 3.05 17.29
N GLU A 200 -15.15 4.07 16.46
CA GLU A 200 -16.41 4.30 15.75
C GLU A 200 -16.76 3.14 14.79
N CYS A 201 -15.78 2.64 14.04
CA CYS A 201 -15.96 1.50 13.13
C CYS A 201 -16.32 0.21 13.88
N LEU A 202 -15.59 -0.12 14.96
CA LEU A 202 -15.86 -1.31 15.76
C LEU A 202 -17.24 -1.26 16.39
N LYS A 203 -17.61 -0.11 16.96
CA LYS A 203 -18.93 0.09 17.55
C LYS A 203 -20.04 -0.16 16.53
N TRP A 204 -19.92 0.42 15.32
CA TRP A 204 -20.91 0.22 14.27
C TRP A 204 -21.01 -1.22 13.77
N VAL A 205 -19.87 -1.92 13.64
CA VAL A 205 -19.88 -3.34 13.25
C VAL A 205 -20.57 -4.20 14.31
N GLU A 206 -20.27 -3.97 15.59
CA GLU A 206 -20.86 -4.73 16.70
C GLU A 206 -22.37 -4.48 16.80
N GLU A 207 -22.80 -3.21 16.81
CA GLU A 207 -24.22 -2.83 16.84
C GLU A 207 -24.98 -3.38 15.62
N GLY A 208 -24.35 -3.38 14.44
CA GLY A 208 -24.92 -3.98 13.25
C GLY A 208 -25.12 -5.50 13.38
N ARG A 209 -24.11 -6.21 13.91
CA ARG A 209 -24.18 -7.67 14.12
C ARG A 209 -25.21 -8.06 15.17
N MET A 210 -25.29 -7.31 16.28
CA MET A 210 -26.30 -7.53 17.31
C MET A 210 -27.72 -7.39 16.74
N ARG A 211 -27.99 -6.33 15.96
CA ARG A 211 -29.27 -6.13 15.28
C ARG A 211 -29.62 -7.29 14.33
N THR A 212 -28.65 -7.80 13.57
CA THR A 212 -28.86 -8.96 12.69
C THR A 212 -29.18 -10.23 13.47
N GLN A 213 -28.48 -10.49 14.58
CA GLN A 213 -28.75 -11.66 15.42
C GLN A 213 -30.14 -11.60 16.07
N ASP A 214 -30.56 -10.43 16.54
CA ASP A 214 -31.88 -10.25 17.15
C ASP A 214 -33.00 -10.41 16.11
N ALA A 215 -32.79 -9.90 14.89
CA ALA A 215 -33.71 -10.13 13.77
C ALA A 215 -33.84 -11.62 13.42
N GLN A 216 -32.71 -12.34 13.32
CA GLN A 216 -32.72 -13.79 13.04
C GLN A 216 -33.41 -14.61 14.13
N LYS A 217 -33.25 -14.24 15.41
CA LYS A 217 -33.97 -14.88 16.52
C LYS A 217 -35.47 -14.63 16.41
N ALA A 218 -35.89 -13.38 16.13
CA ALA A 218 -37.29 -13.03 15.97
C ALA A 218 -37.95 -13.76 14.79
N GLU A 219 -37.25 -13.91 13.66
CA GLU A 219 -37.70 -14.70 12.51
C GLU A 219 -37.84 -16.19 12.87
N THR A 220 -36.86 -16.76 13.56
CA THR A 220 -36.89 -18.17 14.01
C THR A 220 -38.03 -18.43 15.01
N GLU A 221 -38.38 -17.45 15.84
CA GLU A 221 -39.51 -17.52 16.76
C GLU A 221 -40.86 -17.32 16.05
N ALA A 222 -40.91 -16.49 15.00
CA ALA A 222 -42.10 -16.30 14.17
C ALA A 222 -42.41 -17.55 13.32
N ASP A 223 -41.39 -18.21 12.76
CA ASP A 223 -41.54 -19.45 11.98
C ASP A 223 -42.05 -20.64 12.81
N LYS A 224 -41.91 -20.60 14.15
CA LYS A 224 -42.48 -21.60 15.06
C LYS A 224 -43.97 -21.39 15.35
N LYS A 225 -44.57 -20.26 14.95
CA LYS A 225 -46.01 -20.01 15.09
C LYS A 225 -46.77 -20.59 13.88
N PRO A 226 -47.92 -21.27 14.10
CA PRO A 226 -48.60 -22.03 13.05
C PRO A 226 -49.35 -21.20 11.99
N GLU A 227 -49.49 -19.89 12.15
CA GLU A 227 -50.16 -19.02 11.17
C GLU A 227 -49.14 -18.30 10.27
N LYS A 228 -48.77 -18.94 9.16
CA LYS A 228 -48.13 -18.25 8.03
C LYS A 228 -49.20 -17.57 7.20
N ILE A 229 -49.45 -16.28 7.45
CA ILE A 229 -50.26 -15.44 6.58
C ILE A 229 -49.47 -15.28 5.26
N GLN A 230 -49.96 -15.87 4.17
CA GLN A 230 -49.39 -15.67 2.83
C GLN A 230 -49.84 -14.30 2.34
N ILE A 231 -48.90 -13.34 2.28
CA ILE A 231 -49.15 -12.00 1.77
C ILE A 231 -48.76 -12.01 0.28
N ASP A 232 -49.75 -12.09 -0.61
CA ASP A 232 -49.57 -12.15 -2.08
C ASP A 232 -49.51 -10.74 -2.74
N ASP A 233 -49.38 -9.68 -1.96
CA ASP A 233 -49.31 -8.31 -2.46
C ASP A 233 -47.92 -8.01 -3.08
N SER A 234 -47.89 -7.82 -4.40
CA SER A 234 -46.68 -7.59 -5.19
C SER A 234 -45.83 -6.39 -4.72
N GLU A 235 -46.43 -5.38 -4.09
CA GLU A 235 -45.70 -4.23 -3.55
C GLU A 235 -44.96 -4.56 -2.26
N VAL A 236 -45.52 -5.43 -1.41
CA VAL A 236 -44.92 -5.87 -0.14
C VAL A 236 -43.72 -6.77 -0.41
N LEU A 237 -43.83 -7.68 -1.39
CA LEU A 237 -42.72 -8.51 -1.84
C LEU A 237 -41.55 -7.67 -2.39
N ALA A 238 -41.84 -6.65 -3.20
CA ALA A 238 -40.82 -5.76 -3.74
C ALA A 238 -40.15 -4.89 -2.65
N THR A 239 -40.85 -4.52 -1.58
CA THR A 239 -40.25 -3.84 -0.43
C THR A 239 -39.37 -4.78 0.39
N ASP A 240 -39.79 -6.02 0.60
CA ASP A 240 -39.01 -7.02 1.34
C ASP A 240 -37.72 -7.39 0.59
N GLU A 241 -37.77 -7.51 -0.73
CA GLU A 241 -36.60 -7.72 -1.58
C GLU A 241 -35.60 -6.56 -1.44
N LYS A 242 -36.06 -5.31 -1.52
CA LYS A 242 -35.19 -4.12 -1.32
C LYS A 242 -34.59 -4.06 0.08
N MET A 243 -35.35 -4.45 1.11
CA MET A 243 -34.84 -4.49 2.48
C MET A 243 -33.76 -5.56 2.65
N LYS A 244 -33.92 -6.73 2.01
CA LYS A 244 -32.89 -7.79 1.97
C LYS A 244 -31.63 -7.32 1.24
N GLU A 245 -31.77 -6.69 0.08
CA GLU A 245 -30.64 -6.13 -0.67
C GLU A 245 -29.85 -5.10 0.14
N LEU A 246 -30.54 -4.20 0.86
CA LEU A 246 -29.92 -3.22 1.75
C LEU A 246 -29.20 -3.91 2.93
N ALA A 247 -29.80 -4.93 3.52
CA ALA A 247 -29.19 -5.69 4.61
C ALA A 247 -27.91 -6.41 4.18
N GLU A 248 -27.91 -7.04 3.00
CA GLU A 248 -26.72 -7.65 2.39
C GLU A 248 -25.64 -6.61 2.09
N TYR A 249 -26.03 -5.45 1.55
CA TYR A 249 -25.10 -4.36 1.31
C TYR A 249 -24.44 -3.89 2.61
N GLU A 250 -25.21 -3.67 3.68
CA GLU A 250 -24.65 -3.28 4.98
C GLU A 250 -23.72 -4.35 5.55
N GLU A 251 -24.05 -5.64 5.38
CA GLU A 251 -23.18 -6.74 5.81
C GLU A 251 -21.83 -6.72 5.09
N ARG A 252 -21.85 -6.53 3.76
CA ARG A 252 -20.63 -6.36 2.96
C ARG A 252 -19.82 -5.14 3.40
N GLN A 253 -20.47 -4.04 3.79
CA GLN A 253 -19.77 -2.88 4.34
C GLN A 253 -19.15 -3.19 5.71
N ARG A 254 -19.86 -3.91 6.59
CA ARG A 254 -19.32 -4.35 7.89
C ARG A 254 -18.04 -5.17 7.74
N ASP A 255 -18.02 -6.10 6.80
CA ASP A 255 -16.83 -6.90 6.50
C ASP A 255 -15.65 -6.03 6.04
N LYS A 256 -15.89 -5.11 5.09
CA LYS A 256 -14.88 -4.17 4.60
C LYS A 256 -14.35 -3.26 5.71
N VAL A 257 -15.23 -2.76 6.57
CA VAL A 257 -14.91 -1.90 7.70
C VAL A 257 -14.06 -2.65 8.71
N LEU A 258 -14.43 -3.88 9.03
CA LEU A 258 -13.67 -4.73 9.94
C LEU A 258 -12.26 -5.00 9.38
N LYS A 259 -12.12 -5.24 8.07
CA LYS A 259 -10.82 -5.34 7.39
C LYS A 259 -9.99 -4.06 7.56
N LYS A 260 -10.61 -2.88 7.46
CA LYS A 260 -9.91 -1.60 7.70
C LYS A 260 -9.50 -1.44 9.16
N VAL A 261 -10.32 -1.88 10.12
CA VAL A 261 -10.00 -1.85 11.55
C VAL A 261 -8.73 -2.67 11.85
N VAL A 262 -8.57 -3.85 11.25
CA VAL A 262 -7.30 -4.61 11.35
C VAL A 262 -6.13 -3.75 10.87
N GLY A 263 -6.25 -3.16 9.68
CA GLY A 263 -5.22 -2.28 9.12
C GLY A 263 -4.94 -1.04 9.97
N ILE A 264 -5.95 -0.46 10.63
CA ILE A 264 -5.80 0.67 11.55
C ILE A 264 -5.00 0.24 12.78
N ASN A 265 -5.31 -0.91 13.37
CA ASN A 265 -4.55 -1.44 14.51
C ASN A 265 -3.08 -1.69 14.16
N MET A 266 -2.80 -2.30 13.00
CA MET A 266 -1.42 -2.48 12.51
C MET A 266 -0.69 -1.12 12.38
N ARG A 267 -1.36 -0.11 11.82
CA ARG A 267 -0.76 1.22 11.68
C ARG A 267 -0.59 1.94 13.02
N LEU A 268 -1.54 1.81 13.95
CA LEU A 268 -1.40 2.34 15.31
C LEU A 268 -0.19 1.72 16.01
N ALA A 269 0.03 0.41 15.84
CA ALA A 269 1.19 -0.25 16.41
C ALA A 269 2.51 0.35 15.92
N GLU A 270 2.65 0.55 14.61
CA GLU A 270 3.83 1.22 14.03
C GLU A 270 4.02 2.64 14.56
N LEU A 271 2.94 3.42 14.72
CA LEU A 271 3.01 4.78 15.26
C LEU A 271 3.40 4.79 16.74
N TYR A 272 2.88 3.87 17.56
CA TYR A 272 3.24 3.74 18.96
C TYR A 272 4.69 3.26 19.14
N ALA A 273 5.16 2.35 18.29
CA ALA A 273 6.54 1.86 18.28
C ALA A 273 7.54 2.86 17.67
N SER A 274 7.06 3.92 17.01
CA SER A 274 7.94 4.91 16.37
C SER A 274 8.84 5.63 17.39
N ASP A 275 10.01 6.07 16.92
CA ASP A 275 11.00 6.81 17.73
C ASP A 275 10.45 8.07 18.41
N TYR A 276 9.34 8.61 17.91
CA TYR A 276 8.70 9.81 18.46
C TYR A 276 7.77 9.51 19.65
N ILE A 277 7.18 8.31 19.71
CA ILE A 277 6.17 7.94 20.71
C ILE A 277 6.73 6.95 21.73
N GLN A 278 7.47 5.93 21.26
CA GLN A 278 8.17 4.94 22.09
C GLN A 278 7.27 4.25 23.14
N ASP A 279 6.03 3.95 22.77
CA ASP A 279 5.06 3.24 23.63
C ASP A 279 4.92 1.78 23.15
N GLU A 280 5.96 0.97 23.40
CA GLU A 280 6.02 -0.43 22.96
C GLU A 280 4.85 -1.27 23.49
N LYS A 281 4.37 -0.98 24.70
CA LYS A 281 3.24 -1.71 25.30
C LYS A 281 1.95 -1.48 24.53
N LYS A 282 1.67 -0.24 24.13
CA LYS A 282 0.50 0.03 23.28
C LYS A 282 0.69 -0.48 21.86
N ALA A 283 1.92 -0.49 21.36
CA ALA A 283 2.21 -1.07 20.06
C ALA A 283 1.88 -2.57 20.04
N GLU A 284 2.37 -3.32 21.01
CA GLU A 284 2.08 -4.74 21.23
C GLU A 284 0.56 -4.97 21.37
N ALA A 285 -0.13 -4.20 22.23
CA ALA A 285 -1.58 -4.31 22.41
C ALA A 285 -2.38 -4.05 21.12
N CYS A 286 -1.92 -3.14 20.25
CA CYS A 286 -2.55 -2.90 18.96
C CYS A 286 -2.34 -4.07 17.98
N GLN A 287 -1.14 -4.67 17.93
CA GLN A 287 -0.89 -5.86 17.13
C GLN A 287 -1.70 -7.06 17.62
N GLU A 288 -1.76 -7.27 18.94
CA GLU A 288 -2.60 -8.31 19.56
C GLU A 288 -4.07 -8.13 19.17
N ALA A 289 -4.61 -6.91 19.25
CA ALA A 289 -5.97 -6.61 18.83
C ALA A 289 -6.20 -6.89 17.34
N ALA A 290 -5.22 -6.61 16.47
CA ALA A 290 -5.30 -6.89 15.04
C ALA A 290 -5.36 -8.40 14.76
N VAL A 291 -4.47 -9.18 15.41
CA VAL A 291 -4.40 -10.64 15.28
C VAL A 291 -5.66 -11.29 15.85
N GLU A 292 -6.09 -10.88 17.04
CA GLU A 292 -7.28 -11.40 17.70
C GLU A 292 -8.53 -11.17 16.84
N LEU A 293 -8.71 -9.96 16.30
CA LEU A 293 -9.82 -9.65 15.40
C LEU A 293 -9.78 -10.54 14.15
N SER A 294 -8.59 -10.73 13.59
CA SER A 294 -8.38 -11.53 12.38
C SER A 294 -8.74 -13.00 12.60
N LEU A 295 -8.29 -13.59 13.71
CA LEU A 295 -8.55 -14.98 14.06
C LEU A 295 -10.01 -15.22 14.49
N LYS A 296 -10.61 -14.31 15.26
CA LYS A 296 -12.04 -14.38 15.63
C LYS A 296 -12.93 -14.36 14.40
N GLU A 297 -12.67 -13.45 13.47
CA GLU A 297 -13.45 -13.35 12.24
C GLU A 297 -13.20 -14.53 11.30
N LEU A 298 -11.97 -15.05 11.23
CA LEU A 298 -11.65 -16.29 10.54
C LEU A 298 -12.48 -17.46 11.08
N HIS A 299 -12.49 -17.66 12.39
CA HIS A 299 -13.27 -18.74 13.02
C HIS A 299 -14.78 -18.55 12.80
N ARG A 300 -15.28 -17.31 12.90
CA ARG A 300 -16.70 -16.99 12.60
C ARG A 300 -17.07 -17.38 11.18
N ARG A 301 -16.23 -17.03 10.21
CA ARG A 301 -16.46 -17.36 8.79
C ARG A 301 -16.43 -18.85 8.54
N GLN A 302 -15.49 -19.57 9.14
CA GLN A 302 -15.43 -21.03 9.07
C GLN A 302 -16.69 -21.69 9.66
N ALA A 303 -17.15 -21.21 10.83
CA ALA A 303 -18.37 -21.71 11.46
C ALA A 303 -19.63 -21.48 10.62
N LEU A 304 -19.68 -20.38 9.87
CA LEU A 304 -20.79 -20.03 8.98
C LEU A 304 -20.63 -20.56 7.55
N GLY A 305 -19.55 -21.27 7.23
CA GLY A 305 -19.27 -21.72 5.85
C GLY A 305 -19.01 -20.59 4.85
N LEU A 306 -18.64 -19.40 5.34
CA LEU A 306 -18.32 -18.24 4.51
C LEU A 306 -16.93 -18.39 3.88
N PRO A 307 -16.70 -17.78 2.70
CA PRO A 307 -15.41 -17.84 2.04
C PRO A 307 -14.29 -17.23 2.89
N VAL A 308 -13.18 -17.96 2.96
CA VAL A 308 -11.93 -17.57 3.62
C VAL A 308 -10.82 -17.67 2.58
N GLY A 309 -9.99 -16.64 2.46
CA GLY A 309 -8.71 -16.78 1.77
C GLY A 309 -8.73 -16.88 0.25
N THR A 310 -9.83 -16.59 -0.43
CA THR A 310 -9.86 -16.65 -1.89
C THR A 310 -9.13 -15.45 -2.51
N ALA A 311 -7.97 -15.72 -3.12
CA ALA A 311 -7.39 -14.86 -4.15
C ALA A 311 -8.30 -14.87 -5.39
N SER A 312 -8.73 -13.69 -5.79
CA SER A 312 -9.80 -13.41 -6.73
C SER A 312 -9.62 -14.06 -8.12
N THR A 313 -10.64 -14.78 -8.58
CA THR A 313 -11.04 -14.75 -9.99
C THR A 313 -12.25 -13.83 -10.11
N GLY A 314 -12.02 -12.58 -10.54
CA GLY A 314 -13.10 -11.65 -10.92
C GLY A 314 -13.54 -10.66 -9.84
N ASP A 315 -13.32 -9.38 -10.17
CA ASP A 315 -13.96 -8.11 -9.77
C ASP A 315 -14.39 -7.76 -8.33
N ASP A 316 -14.37 -8.68 -7.35
CA ASP A 316 -14.57 -8.31 -5.95
C ASP A 316 -13.28 -8.49 -5.16
N ARG A 317 -12.70 -7.37 -4.71
CA ARG A 317 -11.80 -7.41 -3.55
C ARG A 317 -12.60 -8.15 -2.47
N SER A 318 -12.13 -9.31 -2.04
CA SER A 318 -12.74 -10.05 -0.94
C SER A 318 -13.09 -9.07 0.17
N ALA A 319 -14.35 -9.05 0.62
CA ALA A 319 -14.79 -8.10 1.64
C ALA A 319 -13.96 -8.23 2.93
N TRP A 320 -13.29 -9.38 3.08
CA TRP A 320 -12.40 -9.73 4.18
C TRP A 320 -10.92 -9.88 3.81
N LEU A 321 -10.08 -10.13 4.80
CA LEU A 321 -8.65 -10.41 4.66
C LEU A 321 -8.41 -11.72 3.91
N SER A 322 -7.41 -11.69 3.03
CA SER A 322 -6.78 -12.87 2.45
C SER A 322 -5.97 -13.64 3.51
N LEU A 323 -5.66 -14.91 3.22
CA LEU A 323 -4.77 -15.71 4.08
C LEU A 323 -3.38 -15.06 4.18
N THR A 324 -2.89 -14.47 3.08
CA THR A 324 -1.64 -13.72 3.06
C THR A 324 -1.68 -12.51 3.99
N GLU A 325 -2.75 -11.70 3.95
CA GLU A 325 -2.90 -10.52 4.81
C GLU A 325 -2.98 -10.91 6.29
N MET A 326 -3.69 -11.99 6.62
CA MET A 326 -3.73 -12.53 7.99
C MET A 326 -2.36 -13.05 8.43
N ALA A 327 -1.65 -13.80 7.56
CA ALA A 327 -0.30 -14.26 7.84
C ALA A 327 0.64 -13.08 8.14
N SER A 328 0.60 -12.01 7.35
CA SER A 328 1.39 -10.80 7.62
C SER A 328 1.09 -10.18 8.99
N SER A 329 -0.17 -10.15 9.42
CA SER A 329 -0.51 -9.62 10.76
C SER A 329 0.06 -10.48 11.90
N LEU A 330 0.05 -11.81 11.73
CA LEU A 330 0.64 -12.76 12.69
C LEU A 330 2.17 -12.63 12.73
N SER A 331 2.80 -12.51 11.57
CA SER A 331 4.25 -12.36 11.44
C SER A 331 4.76 -11.09 12.12
N GLU A 332 4.09 -9.96 11.95
CA GLU A 332 4.49 -8.69 12.57
C GLU A 332 4.41 -8.73 14.11
N LEU A 333 3.35 -9.34 14.68
CA LEU A 333 3.27 -9.57 16.12
C LEU A 333 4.37 -10.53 16.58
N ALA A 334 4.63 -11.59 15.81
CA ALA A 334 5.69 -12.54 16.11
C ALA A 334 7.08 -11.89 16.11
N HIS A 335 7.37 -11.01 15.14
CA HIS A 335 8.62 -10.24 15.09
C HIS A 335 8.76 -9.35 16.32
N THR A 336 7.68 -8.73 16.77
CA THR A 336 7.68 -7.94 18.01
C THR A 336 8.04 -8.81 19.21
N TYR A 337 7.46 -10.01 19.32
CA TYR A 337 7.84 -10.98 20.36
C TYR A 337 9.27 -11.48 20.24
N LEU A 338 9.80 -11.69 19.03
CA LEU A 338 11.21 -12.07 18.83
C LEU A 338 12.17 -10.97 19.28
N GLN A 339 11.89 -9.70 18.97
CA GLN A 339 12.71 -8.58 19.44
C GLN A 339 12.67 -8.42 20.97
N GLN A 340 11.55 -8.77 21.59
CA GLN A 340 11.41 -8.80 23.05
C GLN A 340 12.00 -10.07 23.70
N GLY A 341 12.48 -11.03 22.91
CA GLY A 341 12.97 -12.33 23.39
C GLY A 341 11.88 -13.28 23.91
N LYS A 342 10.59 -13.01 23.63
CA LYS A 342 9.44 -13.85 23.97
C LYS A 342 9.21 -14.94 22.92
N ASN A 343 10.22 -15.76 22.64
CA ASN A 343 10.16 -16.71 21.51
C ASN A 343 9.06 -17.78 21.69
N GLU A 344 8.69 -18.12 22.92
CA GLU A 344 7.59 -19.02 23.22
C GLU A 344 6.23 -18.52 22.71
N LEU A 345 6.04 -17.19 22.64
CA LEU A 345 4.85 -16.57 22.07
C LEU A 345 4.97 -16.39 20.54
N ALA A 346 6.18 -16.11 20.04
CA ALA A 346 6.41 -15.91 18.62
C ALA A 346 6.23 -17.20 17.80
N LEU A 347 6.75 -18.33 18.29
CA LEU A 347 6.77 -19.60 17.56
C LEU A 347 5.38 -20.07 17.07
N PRO A 348 4.31 -20.14 17.88
CA PRO A 348 3.00 -20.55 17.40
C PRO A 348 2.41 -19.58 16.36
N LEU A 349 2.69 -18.27 16.47
CA LEU A 349 2.24 -17.28 15.49
C LEU A 349 2.93 -17.48 14.12
N LEU A 350 4.24 -17.72 14.12
CA LEU A 350 5.01 -17.98 12.90
C LEU A 350 4.58 -19.26 12.20
N LEU A 351 4.39 -20.35 12.96
CA LEU A 351 3.91 -21.62 12.42
C LEU A 351 2.52 -21.47 11.81
N ARG A 352 1.61 -20.76 12.51
CA ARG A 352 0.27 -20.49 12.00
C ARG A 352 0.30 -19.63 10.73
N ALA A 353 1.14 -18.60 10.68
CA ALA A 353 1.32 -17.77 9.50
C ALA A 353 1.85 -18.59 8.32
N LEU A 354 2.81 -19.49 8.56
CA LEU A 354 3.38 -20.36 7.53
C LEU A 354 2.34 -21.33 6.95
N ASP A 355 1.47 -21.89 7.78
CA ASP A 355 0.38 -22.76 7.33
C ASP A 355 -0.64 -22.00 6.46
N MET A 356 -0.96 -20.76 6.83
CA MET A 356 -1.82 -19.89 6.01
C MET A 356 -1.21 -19.62 4.64
N LEU A 357 0.09 -19.28 4.58
CA LEU A 357 0.79 -19.05 3.32
C LEU A 357 0.88 -20.30 2.45
N ARG A 358 1.17 -21.46 3.04
CA ARG A 358 1.21 -22.74 2.29
C ARG A 358 -0.15 -23.10 1.68
N THR A 359 -1.22 -22.78 2.40
CA THR A 359 -2.58 -23.00 1.91
C THR A 359 -2.90 -22.09 0.72
N ASP A 360 -2.48 -20.83 0.80
CA ASP A 360 -2.71 -19.79 -0.21
C ASP A 360 -1.85 -19.99 -1.47
N GLU A 361 -0.56 -20.26 -1.30
CA GLU A 361 0.43 -20.40 -2.37
C GLU A 361 0.45 -21.81 -3.00
N GLY A 362 -0.09 -22.80 -2.30
CA GLY A 362 -0.11 -24.19 -2.74
C GLY A 362 1.29 -24.75 -2.99
N LYS A 363 1.56 -25.18 -4.23
CA LYS A 363 2.84 -25.80 -4.63
C LYS A 363 3.94 -24.81 -5.00
N ASN A 364 3.64 -23.51 -5.05
CA ASN A 364 4.54 -22.48 -5.55
C ASN A 364 5.02 -21.59 -4.39
N PRO A 365 6.04 -22.01 -3.61
CA PRO A 365 6.48 -21.23 -2.47
C PRO A 365 7.02 -19.87 -2.91
N THR A 366 6.75 -18.83 -2.13
CA THR A 366 7.35 -17.50 -2.30
C THR A 366 8.39 -17.21 -1.22
N CYS A 367 9.06 -16.07 -1.33
CA CYS A 367 10.00 -15.57 -0.33
C CYS A 367 9.38 -15.44 1.07
N LYS A 368 8.07 -15.20 1.16
CA LYS A 368 7.37 -15.11 2.44
C LYS A 368 7.47 -16.40 3.25
N GLN A 369 7.40 -17.56 2.59
CA GLN A 369 7.63 -18.83 3.29
C GLN A 369 9.08 -18.93 3.79
N VAL A 370 10.06 -18.50 2.99
CA VAL A 370 11.48 -18.48 3.36
C VAL A 370 11.69 -17.62 4.61
N THR A 371 11.13 -16.41 4.63
CA THR A 371 11.17 -15.50 5.76
C THR A 371 10.65 -16.17 7.04
N LEU A 372 9.45 -16.76 6.99
CA LEU A 372 8.87 -17.41 8.17
C LEU A 372 9.66 -18.63 8.64
N MET A 373 10.24 -19.41 7.72
CA MET A 373 11.08 -20.55 8.10
C MET A 373 12.37 -20.09 8.79
N ALA A 374 12.98 -19.00 8.32
CA ALA A 374 14.14 -18.38 8.96
C ALA A 374 13.77 -17.78 10.33
N ASP A 375 12.61 -17.15 10.47
CA ASP A 375 12.12 -16.64 11.74
C ASP A 375 11.82 -17.76 12.75
N VAL A 376 11.24 -18.88 12.31
CA VAL A 376 11.03 -20.06 13.15
C VAL A 376 12.37 -20.60 13.66
N ALA A 377 13.39 -20.67 12.79
CA ALA A 377 14.74 -21.06 13.19
C ALA A 377 15.33 -20.08 14.22
N THR A 378 15.12 -18.78 14.03
CA THR A 378 15.54 -17.73 14.97
C THR A 378 14.85 -17.88 16.33
N ALA A 379 13.54 -18.12 16.34
CA ALA A 379 12.75 -18.35 17.55
C ALA A 379 13.27 -19.55 18.36
N ILE A 380 13.50 -20.68 17.67
CA ILE A 380 14.03 -21.91 18.29
C ILE A 380 15.44 -21.66 18.82
N THR A 381 16.27 -20.93 18.07
CA THR A 381 17.63 -20.57 18.50
C THR A 381 17.62 -19.68 19.74
N GLY A 382 16.67 -18.75 19.84
CA GLY A 382 16.43 -17.96 21.05
C GLY A 382 16.07 -18.83 22.26
N GLU A 383 15.23 -19.85 22.09
CA GLU A 383 14.91 -20.81 23.15
C GLU A 383 16.10 -21.69 23.54
N LEU A 384 16.96 -22.04 22.58
CA LEU A 384 18.20 -22.75 22.86
C LEU A 384 19.13 -21.92 23.75
N HIS A 385 19.26 -20.61 23.49
CA HIS A 385 20.06 -19.71 24.34
C HIS A 385 19.52 -19.58 25.76
N LYS A 386 18.19 -19.51 25.95
CA LYS A 386 17.58 -19.49 27.30
C LYS A 386 17.86 -20.76 28.08
N ASN A 387 17.79 -21.92 27.43
CA ASN A 387 17.97 -23.22 28.06
C ASN A 387 19.43 -23.68 28.16
N THR A 388 20.35 -22.99 27.45
CA THR A 388 21.76 -23.36 27.35
C THR A 388 22.64 -22.16 27.67
N PRO A 389 22.86 -21.85 28.97
CA PRO A 389 23.62 -20.68 29.37
C PRO A 389 25.12 -20.73 29.05
N SER A 390 25.67 -21.88 28.63
CA SER A 390 27.09 -22.01 28.27
C SER A 390 27.30 -22.96 27.06
N PRO A 391 28.19 -22.61 26.10
CA PRO A 391 28.52 -23.47 24.96
C PRO A 391 29.05 -24.84 25.42
N GLY A 392 28.45 -25.93 24.91
CA GLY A 392 28.85 -27.29 25.27
C GLY A 392 28.26 -27.83 26.59
N SER A 393 27.34 -27.10 27.24
CA SER A 393 26.54 -27.66 28.34
C SER A 393 25.62 -28.78 27.83
N ALA A 394 25.60 -29.91 28.53
CA ALA A 394 24.76 -31.07 28.22
C ALA A 394 23.24 -30.84 28.42
N ALA A 395 22.82 -29.61 28.71
CA ALA A 395 21.44 -29.24 29.04
C ALA A 395 20.59 -28.82 27.83
N ALA A 396 21.18 -28.58 26.66
CA ALA A 396 20.43 -28.22 25.46
C ALA A 396 19.61 -29.41 24.95
N PRO A 397 18.27 -29.34 24.85
CA PRO A 397 17.49 -30.46 24.33
C PRO A 397 17.88 -30.77 22.89
N GLN A 398 18.44 -31.96 22.64
CA GLN A 398 18.89 -32.39 21.30
C GLN A 398 17.78 -32.22 20.24
N GLN A 399 16.53 -32.46 20.63
CA GLN A 399 15.36 -32.26 19.78
C GLN A 399 15.19 -30.80 19.31
N LEU A 400 15.44 -29.82 20.18
CA LEU A 400 15.37 -28.40 19.82
C LEU A 400 16.51 -28.02 18.87
N ILE A 401 17.71 -28.56 19.11
CA ILE A 401 18.86 -28.35 18.21
C ILE A 401 18.54 -28.90 16.81
N ASP A 402 18.09 -30.15 16.74
CA ASP A 402 17.79 -30.80 15.46
C ASP A 402 16.64 -30.08 14.73
N SER A 403 15.61 -29.65 15.47
CA SER A 403 14.50 -28.85 14.93
C SER A 403 14.98 -27.51 14.36
N GLY A 404 15.77 -26.74 15.13
CA GLY A 404 16.29 -25.44 14.71
C GLY A 404 17.13 -25.54 13.44
N LYS A 405 18.02 -26.56 13.36
CA LYS A 405 18.80 -26.83 12.15
C LYS A 405 17.91 -27.18 10.96
N GLN A 406 16.92 -28.04 11.16
CA GLN A 406 16.02 -28.43 10.08
C GLN A 406 15.23 -27.24 9.53
N TRP A 407 14.77 -26.32 10.38
CA TRP A 407 14.06 -25.12 9.91
C TRP A 407 14.97 -24.16 9.13
N ALA A 408 16.17 -23.88 9.65
CA ALA A 408 17.12 -23.04 8.95
C ALA A 408 17.55 -23.64 7.61
N GLN A 409 17.84 -24.95 7.58
CA GLN A 409 18.19 -25.64 6.34
C GLN A 409 17.04 -25.63 5.34
N LYS A 410 15.80 -25.89 5.78
CA LYS A 410 14.61 -25.81 4.92
C LYS A 410 14.43 -24.42 4.31
N ALA A 411 14.69 -23.35 5.07
CA ALA A 411 14.64 -21.99 4.55
C ALA A 411 15.61 -21.81 3.38
N LEU A 412 16.87 -22.24 3.56
CA LEU A 412 17.91 -22.18 2.52
C LEU A 412 17.56 -23.05 1.31
N ASP A 413 17.08 -24.28 1.53
CA ASP A 413 16.71 -25.22 0.47
C ASP A 413 15.54 -24.69 -0.37
N VAL A 414 14.55 -24.07 0.27
CA VAL A 414 13.40 -23.47 -0.41
C VAL A 414 13.86 -22.25 -1.20
N ALA A 415 14.66 -21.37 -0.59
CA ALA A 415 15.22 -20.20 -1.26
C ALA A 415 16.02 -20.59 -2.50
N ALA A 416 16.86 -21.63 -2.41
CA ALA A 416 17.70 -22.09 -3.52
C ALA A 416 16.91 -22.56 -4.75
N ARG A 417 15.63 -22.94 -4.57
CA ARG A 417 14.73 -23.31 -5.69
C ARG A 417 14.03 -22.11 -6.32
N LEU A 418 14.02 -20.95 -5.66
CA LEU A 418 13.38 -19.74 -6.18
C LEU A 418 14.29 -19.04 -7.18
N GLN A 419 13.70 -18.56 -8.27
CA GLN A 419 14.37 -17.76 -9.30
C GLN A 419 13.77 -16.35 -9.35
N PRO A 420 14.55 -15.32 -9.77
CA PRO A 420 13.98 -14.01 -10.07
C PRO A 420 12.88 -14.11 -11.14
N PRO A 421 11.79 -13.32 -11.06
CA PRO A 421 11.56 -12.22 -10.12
C PRO A 421 10.89 -12.63 -8.80
N VAL A 422 10.61 -13.92 -8.58
CA VAL A 422 10.02 -14.40 -7.33
C VAL A 422 11.03 -14.26 -6.20
N ARG A 423 12.28 -14.68 -6.44
CA ARG A 423 13.39 -14.42 -5.52
C ARG A 423 13.75 -12.93 -5.55
N ASP A 424 13.64 -12.30 -4.40
CA ASP A 424 13.93 -10.89 -4.15
C ASP A 424 14.92 -10.73 -2.99
N GLU A 425 15.27 -9.48 -2.69
CA GLU A 425 16.18 -9.11 -1.61
C GLU A 425 15.69 -9.60 -0.24
N GLU A 426 14.37 -9.65 -0.01
CA GLU A 426 13.76 -10.15 1.23
C GLU A 426 14.10 -11.63 1.48
N CYS A 427 14.10 -12.43 0.41
CA CYS A 427 14.56 -13.82 0.45
C CYS A 427 16.02 -13.95 0.83
N ASP A 428 16.87 -13.10 0.24
CA ASP A 428 18.32 -13.14 0.45
C ASP A 428 18.68 -12.70 1.88
N MET A 429 18.01 -11.67 2.41
CA MET A 429 18.15 -11.27 3.82
C MET A 429 17.70 -12.38 4.77
N SER A 430 16.63 -13.11 4.44
CA SER A 430 16.17 -14.26 5.22
C SER A 430 17.17 -15.43 5.19
N CYS A 431 17.91 -15.59 4.09
CA CYS A 431 19.01 -16.56 4.03
C CYS A 431 20.15 -16.18 4.97
N VAL A 432 20.47 -14.88 5.11
CA VAL A 432 21.46 -14.39 6.11
C VAL A 432 21.03 -14.79 7.52
N ALA A 433 19.76 -14.55 7.88
CA ALA A 433 19.22 -14.93 9.19
C ALA A 433 19.28 -16.45 9.44
N ALA A 434 18.88 -17.27 8.45
CA ALA A 434 18.97 -18.73 8.56
C ALA A 434 20.41 -19.24 8.74
N MET A 435 21.37 -18.69 7.99
CA MET A 435 22.80 -19.02 8.17
C MET A 435 23.31 -18.57 9.54
N HIS A 436 22.88 -17.40 10.03
CA HIS A 436 23.22 -16.95 11.38
C HIS A 436 22.74 -17.93 12.45
N SER A 437 21.48 -18.38 12.38
CA SER A 437 20.94 -19.39 13.30
C SER A 437 21.71 -20.71 13.23
N LEU A 438 22.10 -21.18 12.04
CA LEU A 438 22.95 -22.39 11.90
C LEU A 438 24.31 -22.20 12.58
N GLY A 439 24.91 -21.00 12.46
CA GLY A 439 26.14 -20.63 13.15
C GLY A 439 26.00 -20.65 14.66
N GLU A 440 24.95 -20.03 15.21
CA GLU A 440 24.64 -20.03 16.64
C GLU A 440 24.42 -21.44 17.19
N ILE A 441 23.61 -22.25 16.50
CA ILE A 441 23.38 -23.63 16.91
C ILE A 441 24.68 -24.45 16.88
N ALA A 442 25.51 -24.29 15.84
CA ALA A 442 26.81 -24.95 15.76
C ALA A 442 27.75 -24.50 16.90
N HIS A 443 27.71 -23.22 17.27
CA HIS A 443 28.46 -22.67 18.39
C HIS A 443 28.01 -23.29 19.73
N LEU A 444 26.69 -23.38 19.97
CA LEU A 444 26.12 -24.02 21.16
C LEU A 444 26.51 -25.51 21.28
N GLN A 445 26.65 -26.20 20.14
CA GLN A 445 27.15 -27.58 20.07
C GLN A 445 28.68 -27.69 20.29
N GLY A 446 29.41 -26.60 20.49
CA GLY A 446 30.87 -26.58 20.60
C GLY A 446 31.61 -26.76 19.26
N LYS A 447 30.89 -26.78 18.13
CA LYS A 447 31.45 -26.98 16.78
C LYS A 447 31.94 -25.67 16.18
N ARG A 448 32.97 -25.06 16.79
CA ARG A 448 33.45 -23.71 16.45
C ARG A 448 33.79 -23.51 14.96
N LYS A 449 34.44 -24.49 14.32
CA LYS A 449 34.79 -24.41 12.88
C LYS A 449 33.56 -24.38 11.97
N GLU A 450 32.52 -25.13 12.34
CA GLU A 450 31.27 -25.16 11.58
C GLU A 450 30.50 -23.83 11.77
N ALA A 451 30.49 -23.30 12.99
CA ALA A 451 29.91 -21.98 13.29
C ALA A 451 30.60 -20.85 12.51
N GLU A 452 31.94 -20.83 12.51
CA GLU A 452 32.73 -19.85 11.76
C GLU A 452 32.42 -19.88 10.26
N LYS A 453 32.28 -21.09 9.68
CA LYS A 453 31.91 -21.25 8.28
C LYS A 453 30.56 -20.60 7.97
N TYR A 454 29.50 -20.94 8.72
CA TYR A 454 28.16 -20.38 8.46
C TYR A 454 28.13 -18.86 8.61
N TRP A 455 28.81 -18.32 9.62
CA TRP A 455 28.88 -16.88 9.82
C TRP A 455 29.68 -16.17 8.72
N LEU A 456 30.79 -16.74 8.24
CA LEU A 456 31.50 -16.14 7.10
C LEU A 456 30.65 -16.12 5.81
N GLU A 457 29.90 -17.19 5.54
CA GLU A 457 28.96 -17.26 4.43
C GLU A 457 27.86 -16.20 4.58
N ALA A 458 27.21 -16.12 5.77
CA ALA A 458 26.20 -15.11 6.08
C ALA A 458 26.71 -13.68 5.89
N ARG A 459 27.93 -13.40 6.36
CA ARG A 459 28.59 -12.10 6.21
C ARG A 459 28.82 -11.73 4.75
N SER A 460 29.27 -12.70 3.94
CA SER A 460 29.54 -12.48 2.52
C SER A 460 28.26 -12.12 1.76
N LEU A 461 27.16 -12.82 2.08
CA LEU A 461 25.85 -12.55 1.52
C LEU A 461 25.33 -11.18 1.95
N ALA A 462 25.38 -10.86 3.25
CA ALA A 462 24.93 -9.57 3.78
C ALA A 462 25.68 -8.39 3.12
N LYS A 463 27.01 -8.50 2.94
CA LYS A 463 27.80 -7.49 2.22
C LYS A 463 27.41 -7.36 0.74
N GLY A 464 27.12 -8.49 0.08
CA GLY A 464 26.66 -8.50 -1.30
C GLY A 464 25.32 -7.78 -1.51
N LEU A 465 24.46 -7.80 -0.49
CA LEU A 465 23.15 -7.13 -0.48
C LEU A 465 23.22 -5.66 -0.05
N GLY A 466 24.31 -5.23 0.60
CA GLY A 466 24.34 -3.94 1.29
C GLY A 466 23.51 -3.93 2.58
N PHE A 467 23.30 -5.10 3.19
CA PHE A 467 22.53 -5.26 4.42
C PHE A 467 23.42 -5.04 5.65
N ASP A 468 23.62 -3.77 6.01
CA ASP A 468 24.55 -3.34 7.05
C ASP A 468 24.23 -3.94 8.42
N GLU A 469 22.95 -4.01 8.81
CA GLU A 469 22.55 -4.60 10.09
C GLU A 469 22.93 -6.09 10.18
N GLY A 470 22.78 -6.83 9.08
CA GLY A 470 23.19 -8.22 9.00
C GLY A 470 24.71 -8.40 9.10
N VAL A 471 25.48 -7.46 8.52
CA VAL A 471 26.96 -7.48 8.64
C VAL A 471 27.38 -7.26 10.09
N VAL A 472 26.79 -6.27 10.78
CA VAL A 472 27.10 -5.97 12.18
C VAL A 472 26.80 -7.16 13.08
N LEU A 473 25.60 -7.76 12.95
CA LEU A 473 25.23 -8.94 13.73
C LEU A 473 26.25 -10.07 13.59
N VAL A 474 26.60 -10.41 12.35
CA VAL A 474 27.50 -11.53 12.07
C VAL A 474 28.93 -11.22 12.54
N ASP A 475 29.38 -9.97 12.44
CA ASP A 475 30.69 -9.56 12.95
C ASP A 475 30.77 -9.64 14.48
N GLU A 476 29.67 -9.35 15.19
CA GLU A 476 29.59 -9.58 16.64
C GLU A 476 29.67 -11.07 16.99
N ALA A 477 28.96 -11.93 16.26
CA ALA A 477 29.01 -13.38 16.48
C ALA A 477 30.42 -13.96 16.21
N LEU A 478 31.08 -13.53 15.13
CA LEU A 478 32.47 -13.90 14.84
C LEU A 478 33.45 -13.40 15.91
N ALA A 479 33.19 -12.24 16.50
CA ALA A 479 34.00 -11.73 17.61
C ALA A 479 33.87 -12.60 18.87
N GLN A 480 32.69 -13.19 19.12
CA GLN A 480 32.47 -14.11 20.23
C GLN A 480 33.29 -15.40 20.09
N LEU A 481 33.56 -15.89 18.86
CA LEU A 481 34.43 -17.05 18.65
C LEU A 481 35.89 -16.84 19.02
N LYS A 482 36.35 -15.59 19.06
CA LYS A 482 37.74 -15.25 19.39
C LYS A 482 37.96 -15.16 20.90
N LYS A 483 36.88 -15.08 21.68
CA LYS A 483 36.89 -15.18 23.14
C LYS A 483 36.79 -16.65 23.55
#